data_AF-Q0IZ66-F1
#
_entry.id   AF-Q0IZ66-F1
#
_cell.length_a   1.000
_cell.length_b   1.000
_cell.length_c   1.000
_cell.angle_alpha   90.00
_cell.angle_beta   90.00
_cell.angle_gamma   90.00
#
_symmetry.space_group_name_H-M   'P 1'
#
loop_
_entity.id
_entity.type
_entity.pdbx_description
1 polymer ?
#
loop_
_entity_poly.entity_id
_entity_poly.type
_entity_poly.pdbx_seq_one_letter_code
_entity_poly.pdbx_strand_id
1 'polypeptide(L)'
;SYGFDANDLRQCLWSLSGVTNLEFNYEGTELTFENNLQWCPEFIDVVNLTLGQWCLDANFYALIVFLQNSPRLEKLTLNLAKCIADKSPRIVGELMERSFTCEHLKIVEVKCLEDDPQVISVEDFFASNGMASVQFDIKHWGQYKDELPAFIRYEER
;
A
#
# COMPACT_ATOMS: atom_id res chain seq x y z
N SER A 1 -22.47 7.98 12.25
CA SER A 1 -21.14 8.16 12.89
C SER A 1 -20.26 8.85 11.87
N TYR A 2 -19.61 9.95 12.22
CA TYR A 2 -18.60 10.59 11.36
C TYR A 2 -17.33 9.72 11.44
N GLY A 3 -17.31 8.61 10.72
CA GLY A 3 -16.13 7.78 10.56
C GLY A 3 -15.28 8.32 9.42
N PHE A 4 -13.97 8.08 9.47
CA PHE A 4 -13.07 8.41 8.37
C PHE A 4 -13.49 7.62 7.12
N ASP A 5 -13.88 8.32 6.06
CA ASP A 5 -14.37 7.73 4.82
C ASP A 5 -13.41 7.92 3.63
N ALA A 6 -13.83 7.51 2.43
CA ALA A 6 -13.04 7.65 1.22
C ALA A 6 -12.83 9.12 0.79
N ASN A 7 -13.74 10.03 1.16
CA ASN A 7 -13.56 11.47 0.93
C ASN A 7 -12.55 12.08 1.91
N ASP A 8 -12.52 11.62 3.16
CA ASP A 8 -11.49 12.01 4.12
C ASP A 8 -10.11 11.52 3.66
N LEU A 9 -10.01 10.26 3.21
CA LEU A 9 -8.80 9.72 2.60
C LEU A 9 -8.32 10.61 1.45
N ARG A 10 -9.25 10.94 0.53
CA ARG A 10 -8.98 11.79 -0.61
C ARG A 10 -8.43 13.15 -0.19
N GLN A 11 -9.06 13.82 0.77
CA GLN A 11 -8.58 15.12 1.25
C GLN A 11 -7.17 15.03 1.85
N CYS A 12 -6.89 13.98 2.64
CA CYS A 12 -5.57 13.74 3.19
C CYS A 12 -4.53 13.58 2.07
N LEU A 13 -4.79 12.76 1.07
CA LEU A 13 -3.85 12.52 -0.03
C LEU A 13 -3.58 13.77 -0.86
N TRP A 14 -4.60 14.60 -1.13
CA TRP A 14 -4.41 15.88 -1.84
C TRP A 14 -3.53 16.86 -1.09
N SER A 15 -3.60 16.87 0.25
CA SER A 15 -2.71 17.72 1.05
C SER A 15 -1.23 17.28 1.01
N LEU A 16 -0.97 16.07 0.51
CA LEU A 16 0.35 15.47 0.39
C LEU A 16 0.89 15.48 -1.05
N SER A 17 0.21 16.10 -2.03
CA SER A 17 0.56 15.96 -3.45
C SER A 17 1.94 16.52 -3.84
N GLY A 18 2.51 17.42 -3.03
CA GLY A 18 3.80 18.07 -3.28
C GLY A 18 5.02 17.43 -2.58
N VAL A 19 4.87 16.25 -1.97
CA VAL A 19 5.97 15.59 -1.26
C VAL A 19 6.82 14.73 -2.19
N THR A 20 8.10 14.57 -1.87
CA THR A 20 9.00 13.63 -2.57
C THR A 20 9.05 12.25 -1.91
N ASN A 21 8.70 12.19 -0.63
CA ASN A 21 8.63 10.96 0.15
C ASN A 21 7.23 10.89 0.75
N LEU A 22 6.45 9.90 0.32
CA LEU A 22 5.10 9.70 0.81
C LEU A 22 5.07 8.45 1.68
N GLU A 23 4.68 8.61 2.94
CA GLU A 23 4.37 7.48 3.83
C GLU A 23 2.90 7.55 4.21
N PHE A 24 2.16 6.49 3.91
CA PHE A 24 0.72 6.46 4.16
C PHE A 24 0.26 5.06 4.61
N ASN A 25 -0.18 4.96 5.86
CA ASN A 25 -0.79 3.76 6.40
C ASN A 25 -2.23 4.05 6.83
N TYR A 26 -3.16 3.18 6.43
CA TYR A 26 -4.56 3.24 6.80
C TYR A 26 -4.95 1.98 7.58
N GLU A 27 -5.39 2.19 8.82
CA GLU A 27 -5.80 1.12 9.76
C GLU A 27 -7.26 1.25 10.17
N GLY A 28 -8.03 2.06 9.44
CA GLY A 28 -9.45 2.18 9.66
C GLY A 28 -10.24 1.00 9.11
N THR A 29 -11.56 1.17 9.14
CA THR A 29 -12.55 0.20 8.65
C THR A 29 -12.70 0.26 7.13
N GLU A 30 -13.80 -0.26 6.60
CA GLU A 30 -14.10 -0.24 5.18
C GLU A 30 -14.18 1.18 4.62
N LEU A 31 -13.42 1.44 3.55
CA LEU A 31 -13.51 2.58 2.67
C LEU A 31 -14.30 2.16 1.44
N THR A 32 -15.48 2.74 1.25
CA THR A 32 -16.31 2.52 0.07
C THR A 32 -15.92 3.50 -1.03
N PHE A 33 -15.42 2.97 -2.14
CA PHE A 33 -15.09 3.75 -3.33
C PHE A 33 -16.20 3.65 -4.38
N GLU A 34 -16.52 4.79 -4.98
CA GLU A 34 -17.47 4.86 -6.09
C GLU A 34 -16.72 4.82 -7.44
N ASN A 35 -17.33 4.14 -8.41
CA ASN A 35 -16.87 4.08 -9.79
C ASN A 35 -16.61 5.51 -10.30
N ASN A 36 -15.39 5.77 -10.77
CA ASN A 36 -14.86 7.04 -11.31
C ASN A 36 -14.32 8.08 -10.32
N LEU A 37 -14.44 7.90 -9.00
CA LEU A 37 -13.85 8.88 -8.09
C LEU A 37 -12.31 8.82 -8.15
N GLN A 38 -11.68 9.89 -8.63
CA GLN A 38 -10.24 10.08 -8.43
C GLN A 38 -10.01 10.41 -6.95
N TRP A 39 -9.72 9.36 -6.17
CA TRP A 39 -9.46 9.44 -4.73
C TRP A 39 -7.98 9.61 -4.40
N CYS A 40 -7.10 9.42 -5.37
CA CYS A 40 -5.66 9.62 -5.26
C CYS A 40 -5.21 10.71 -6.25
N PRO A 41 -4.51 11.77 -5.81
CA PRO A 41 -3.95 12.78 -6.69
C PRO A 41 -2.75 12.22 -7.45
N GLU A 42 -2.32 12.91 -8.50
CA GLU A 42 -1.01 12.63 -9.09
C GLU A 42 0.10 13.14 -8.15
N PHE A 43 0.97 12.22 -7.75
CA PHE A 43 2.15 12.45 -6.93
C PHE A 43 3.38 12.61 -7.82
N ILE A 44 3.41 13.70 -8.60
CA ILE A 44 4.41 13.96 -9.64
C ILE A 44 5.84 13.88 -9.08
N ASP A 45 6.06 14.37 -7.85
CA ASP A 45 7.39 14.47 -7.25
C ASP A 45 7.76 13.28 -6.35
N VAL A 46 6.86 12.32 -6.10
CA VAL A 46 7.14 11.19 -5.22
C VAL A 46 8.16 10.26 -5.86
N VAL A 47 9.27 10.07 -5.14
CA VAL A 47 10.38 9.20 -5.50
C VAL A 47 10.45 7.98 -4.57
N ASN A 48 10.00 8.14 -3.32
CA ASN A 48 9.88 7.05 -2.35
C ASN A 48 8.44 6.99 -1.81
N LEU A 49 7.84 5.80 -1.90
CA LEU A 49 6.49 5.53 -1.41
C LEU A 49 6.54 4.43 -0.36
N THR A 50 5.93 4.67 0.80
CA THR A 50 5.75 3.67 1.86
C THR A 50 4.26 3.49 2.10
N LEU A 51 3.77 2.26 1.94
CA LEU A 51 2.38 1.89 2.19
C LEU A 51 2.30 0.77 3.23
N GLY A 52 1.22 0.77 4.00
CA GLY A 52 0.88 -0.36 4.85
C GLY A 52 0.11 -1.45 4.11
N GLN A 53 -0.11 -2.57 4.80
CA GLN A 53 -0.79 -3.76 4.28
C GLN A 53 -2.16 -3.52 3.61
N TRP A 54 -2.88 -2.47 4.00
CA TRP A 54 -4.18 -2.09 3.40
C TRP A 54 -4.12 -1.91 1.87
N CYS A 55 -2.95 -1.58 1.32
CA CYS A 55 -2.79 -1.39 -0.11
C CYS A 55 -2.87 -2.69 -0.92
N LEU A 56 -2.81 -3.85 -0.25
CA LEU A 56 -2.91 -5.17 -0.87
C LEU A 56 -4.37 -5.65 -0.98
N ASP A 57 -5.30 -5.00 -0.27
CA ASP A 57 -6.71 -5.36 -0.29
C ASP A 57 -7.31 -5.19 -1.69
N ALA A 58 -8.39 -5.95 -1.94
CA ALA A 58 -9.12 -5.94 -3.21
C ALA A 58 -8.21 -6.11 -4.43
N ASN A 59 -7.37 -7.16 -4.42
CA ASN A 59 -6.40 -7.46 -5.48
C ASN A 59 -5.46 -6.28 -5.77
N PHE A 60 -4.83 -5.74 -4.71
CA PHE A 60 -3.85 -4.66 -4.82
C PHE A 60 -4.41 -3.35 -5.40
N TYR A 61 -5.71 -3.10 -5.31
CA TYR A 61 -6.36 -1.96 -5.99
C TYR A 61 -5.73 -0.62 -5.60
N ALA A 62 -5.56 -0.36 -4.30
CA ALA A 62 -4.92 0.88 -3.86
C ALA A 62 -3.47 0.97 -4.29
N LEU A 63 -2.71 -0.13 -4.19
CA LEU A 63 -1.33 -0.16 -4.67
C LEU A 63 -1.25 0.22 -6.16
N ILE A 64 -2.09 -0.40 -7.01
CA ILE A 64 -2.16 -0.06 -8.45
C ILE A 64 -2.43 1.44 -8.63
N VAL A 65 -3.39 2.01 -7.90
CA VAL A 65 -3.70 3.44 -8.00
C VAL A 65 -2.53 4.32 -7.58
N PHE A 66 -1.83 4.01 -6.48
CA PHE A 66 -0.63 4.77 -6.10
C PHE A 66 0.48 4.67 -7.15
N LEU A 67 0.71 3.48 -7.70
CA LEU A 67 1.72 3.26 -8.74
C LEU A 67 1.38 4.01 -10.04
N GLN A 68 0.11 4.00 -10.46
CA GLN A 68 -0.39 4.80 -11.58
C GLN A 68 -0.13 6.30 -11.40
N ASN A 69 -0.24 6.80 -10.16
CA ASN A 69 -0.18 8.22 -9.84
C ASN A 69 1.22 8.67 -9.38
N SER A 70 2.23 7.81 -9.37
CA SER A 70 3.59 8.14 -8.92
C SER A 70 4.61 7.92 -10.05
N PRO A 71 4.61 8.76 -11.10
CA PRO A 71 5.38 8.50 -12.32
C PRO A 71 6.90 8.47 -12.12
N ARG A 72 7.41 9.11 -11.06
CA ARG A 72 8.85 9.19 -10.73
C ARG A 72 9.29 8.25 -9.62
N LEU A 73 8.42 7.31 -9.21
CA LEU A 73 8.67 6.40 -8.11
C LEU A 73 9.91 5.53 -8.40
N GLU A 74 10.91 5.59 -7.52
CA GLU A 74 12.12 4.77 -7.60
C GLU A 74 12.16 3.64 -6.57
N LYS A 75 11.55 3.85 -5.40
CA LYS A 75 11.47 2.87 -4.32
C LYS A 75 10.06 2.78 -3.73
N LEU A 76 9.53 1.57 -3.71
CA LEU A 76 8.33 1.22 -2.94
C LEU A 76 8.76 0.50 -1.65
N THR A 77 8.11 0.82 -0.52
CA THR A 77 8.23 0.10 0.74
C THR A 77 6.85 -0.37 1.18
N LEU A 78 6.70 -1.67 1.44
CA LEU A 78 5.47 -2.29 1.91
C LEU A 78 5.66 -2.77 3.35
N ASN A 79 4.93 -2.15 4.28
CA ASN A 79 4.93 -2.50 5.69
C ASN A 79 3.77 -3.46 5.98
N LEU A 80 4.07 -4.76 6.10
CA LEU A 80 3.10 -5.82 6.36
C LEU A 80 3.02 -6.07 7.86
N ALA A 81 1.81 -5.99 8.41
CA ALA A 81 1.58 -5.94 9.85
C ALA A 81 1.25 -7.31 10.45
N LYS A 82 0.56 -8.19 9.71
CA LYS A 82 0.17 -9.54 10.14
C LYS A 82 -0.59 -10.29 9.04
N CYS A 83 -0.57 -11.62 9.11
CA CYS A 83 -1.37 -12.49 8.24
C CYS A 83 -2.86 -12.10 8.28
N ILE A 84 -3.47 -11.84 7.11
CA ILE A 84 -4.83 -11.30 6.92
C ILE A 84 -5.95 -12.17 7.51
N ALA A 85 -5.64 -13.34 8.08
CA ALA A 85 -6.59 -14.44 8.36
C ALA A 85 -8.00 -14.01 8.82
N ASP A 86 -8.15 -12.93 9.60
CA ASP A 86 -9.44 -12.46 10.12
C ASP A 86 -9.84 -11.01 9.78
N LYS A 87 -9.19 -10.30 8.85
CA LYS A 87 -9.57 -8.91 8.53
C LYS A 87 -10.47 -8.79 7.30
N SER A 88 -11.62 -8.14 7.49
CA SER A 88 -12.43 -7.64 6.39
C SER A 88 -11.59 -6.72 5.48
N PRO A 89 -11.78 -6.77 4.16
CA PRO A 89 -11.08 -5.88 3.23
C PRO A 89 -11.40 -4.43 3.56
N ARG A 90 -10.39 -3.57 3.61
CA ARG A 90 -10.56 -2.12 3.86
C ARG A 90 -10.98 -1.38 2.60
N ILE A 91 -10.81 -1.97 1.43
CA ILE A 91 -11.21 -1.39 0.14
C ILE A 91 -12.41 -2.15 -0.38
N VAL A 92 -13.55 -1.48 -0.47
CA VAL A 92 -14.81 -2.04 -0.98
C VAL A 92 -15.48 -1.06 -1.94
N GLY A 93 -16.52 -1.53 -2.63
CA GLY A 93 -17.30 -0.73 -3.56
C GLY A 93 -17.12 -1.18 -5.01
N GLU A 94 -17.46 -0.29 -5.94
CA GLU A 94 -17.33 -0.56 -7.37
C GLU A 94 -15.92 -0.19 -7.83
N LEU A 95 -15.07 -1.21 -7.95
CA LEU A 95 -13.66 -1.06 -8.33
C LEU A 95 -13.48 -1.41 -9.80
N MET A 96 -13.01 -0.45 -10.59
CA MET A 96 -12.67 -0.69 -11.99
C MET A 96 -11.34 -1.42 -12.12
N GLU A 97 -11.23 -2.27 -13.14
CA GLU A 97 -9.95 -2.85 -13.53
C GLU A 97 -8.97 -1.74 -13.92
N ARG A 98 -7.73 -1.84 -13.42
CA ARG A 98 -6.69 -0.83 -13.58
C ARG A 98 -5.34 -1.52 -13.82
N SER A 99 -4.50 -0.87 -14.61
CA SER A 99 -3.12 -1.29 -14.88
C SER A 99 -2.17 -0.12 -14.64
N PHE A 100 -0.93 -0.40 -14.26
CA PHE A 100 0.06 0.65 -13.98
C PHE A 100 1.34 0.41 -14.79
N THR A 101 2.17 1.45 -14.86
CA THR A 101 3.53 1.39 -15.42
C THR A 101 4.46 2.15 -14.48
N CYS A 102 5.59 1.56 -14.11
CA CYS A 102 6.60 2.21 -13.27
C CYS A 102 7.98 2.08 -13.91
N GLU A 103 8.34 3.04 -14.76
CA GLU A 103 9.61 3.01 -15.51
C GLU A 103 10.85 3.23 -14.64
N HIS A 104 10.66 3.88 -13.48
CA HIS A 104 11.75 4.26 -12.59
C HIS A 104 11.86 3.39 -11.33
N LEU A 105 10.87 2.51 -11.08
CA LEU A 105 10.81 1.70 -9.88
C LEU A 105 11.86 0.59 -9.94
N LYS A 106 12.85 0.67 -9.06
CA LYS A 106 14.01 -0.24 -9.02
C LYS A 106 13.92 -1.24 -7.87
N ILE A 107 13.38 -0.79 -6.73
CA ILE A 107 13.41 -1.54 -5.48
C ILE A 107 12.00 -1.59 -4.87
N VAL A 108 11.56 -2.79 -4.53
CA VAL A 108 10.42 -3.04 -3.66
C VAL A 108 10.96 -3.60 -2.36
N GLU A 109 10.99 -2.77 -1.32
CA GLU A 109 11.32 -3.19 0.03
C GLU A 109 10.05 -3.73 0.71
N VAL A 110 10.10 -4.96 1.22
CA VAL A 110 8.97 -5.55 1.95
C VAL A 110 9.41 -5.79 3.39
N LYS A 111 8.73 -5.14 4.34
CA LYS A 111 8.92 -5.37 5.76
C LYS A 111 7.79 -6.22 6.30
N CYS A 112 8.09 -7.44 6.73
CA CYS A 112 7.09 -8.43 7.10
C CYS A 112 7.56 -9.31 8.26
N LEU A 113 6.71 -10.24 8.70
CA LEU A 113 7.15 -11.31 9.59
C LEU A 113 8.01 -12.34 8.82
N GLU A 114 8.74 -13.18 9.54
CA GLU A 114 9.43 -14.33 8.95
C GLU A 114 8.38 -15.29 8.33
N ASP A 115 8.68 -15.82 7.16
CA ASP A 115 7.80 -16.71 6.37
C ASP A 115 6.40 -16.15 6.05
N ASP A 116 6.24 -14.83 5.98
CA ASP A 116 4.96 -14.20 5.64
C ASP A 116 4.55 -14.54 4.19
N PRO A 117 3.43 -15.27 3.96
CA PRO A 117 3.02 -15.70 2.63
C PRO A 117 2.65 -14.54 1.71
N GLN A 118 2.38 -13.35 2.25
CA GLN A 118 2.10 -12.17 1.43
C GLN A 118 3.30 -11.70 0.61
N VAL A 119 4.53 -12.04 1.01
CA VAL A 119 5.74 -11.72 0.25
C VAL A 119 5.64 -12.33 -1.15
N ILE A 120 5.27 -13.61 -1.23
CA ILE A 120 5.09 -14.33 -2.51
C ILE A 120 3.99 -13.64 -3.34
N SER A 121 2.86 -13.28 -2.72
CA SER A 121 1.77 -12.58 -3.42
C SER A 121 2.21 -11.23 -4.02
N VAL A 122 3.09 -10.49 -3.32
CA VAL A 122 3.65 -9.23 -3.82
C VAL A 122 4.62 -9.49 -4.98
N GLU A 123 5.50 -10.49 -4.86
CA GLU A 123 6.42 -10.87 -5.93
C GLU A 123 5.67 -11.29 -7.20
N ASP A 124 4.66 -12.16 -7.07
CA ASP A 124 3.80 -12.61 -8.16
C ASP A 124 3.02 -11.45 -8.80
N PHE A 125 2.56 -10.50 -7.99
CA PHE A 125 1.89 -9.29 -8.48
C PHE A 125 2.81 -8.48 -9.42
N PHE A 126 4.06 -8.23 -9.02
CA PHE A 126 4.99 -7.50 -9.89
C PHE A 126 5.45 -8.32 -11.10
N ALA A 127 5.68 -9.62 -10.93
CA ALA A 127 6.04 -10.51 -12.04
C ALA A 127 4.94 -10.57 -13.12
N SER A 128 3.68 -10.71 -12.71
CA SER A 128 2.52 -10.76 -13.62
C SER A 128 2.26 -9.43 -14.35
N ASN A 129 2.67 -8.31 -13.76
CA ASN A 129 2.62 -6.98 -14.39
C ASN A 129 3.88 -6.62 -15.19
N GLY A 130 4.71 -7.62 -15.55
CA GLY A 130 5.87 -7.43 -16.42
C GLY A 130 7.08 -6.79 -15.75
N MET A 131 7.09 -6.66 -14.42
CA MET A 131 8.18 -6.07 -13.65
C MET A 131 9.10 -7.10 -12.99
N ALA A 132 9.40 -8.21 -13.67
CA ALA A 132 10.27 -9.26 -13.13
C ALA A 132 11.72 -8.81 -12.84
N SER A 133 12.13 -7.63 -13.32
CA SER A 133 13.47 -7.05 -13.06
C SER A 133 13.56 -6.21 -11.79
N VAL A 134 12.42 -5.92 -11.13
CA VAL A 134 12.43 -5.14 -9.90
C VAL A 134 13.13 -5.94 -8.80
N GLN A 135 13.98 -5.27 -8.01
CA GLN A 135 14.69 -5.93 -6.92
C GLN A 135 13.82 -5.95 -5.67
N PHE A 136 13.72 -7.10 -5.03
CA PHE A 136 13.06 -7.25 -3.74
C PHE A 136 14.10 -7.19 -2.61
N ASP A 137 13.87 -6.27 -1.66
CA ASP A 137 14.63 -6.17 -0.40
C ASP A 137 13.70 -6.59 0.74
N ILE A 138 13.79 -7.86 1.16
CA ILE A 138 12.93 -8.40 2.21
C ILE A 138 13.59 -8.18 3.57
N LYS A 139 12.86 -7.53 4.47
CA LYS A 139 13.27 -7.26 5.85
C LYS A 139 12.26 -7.84 6.80
N HIS A 140 12.76 -8.42 7.88
CA HIS A 140 11.90 -8.97 8.91
C HIS A 140 11.76 -7.99 10.07
N TRP A 141 10.52 -7.84 10.55
CA TRP A 141 10.29 -7.19 11.82
C TRP A 141 10.99 -7.97 12.94
N GLY A 142 11.44 -7.24 13.95
CA GLY A 142 12.00 -7.84 15.14
C GLY A 142 11.00 -8.77 15.83
N GLN A 143 11.50 -9.83 16.48
CA GLN A 143 10.65 -10.81 17.18
C GLN A 143 10.06 -10.23 18.49
N TYR A 144 10.63 -9.13 18.99
CA TYR A 144 10.20 -8.54 20.24
C TYR A 144 9.13 -7.47 20.02
N LYS A 145 8.11 -7.45 20.87
CA LYS A 145 6.99 -6.48 20.80
C LYS A 145 7.45 -5.01 20.76
N ASP A 146 8.57 -4.70 21.38
CA ASP A 146 9.13 -3.34 21.39
C ASP A 146 9.80 -2.96 20.06
N GLU A 147 10.18 -3.95 19.25
CA GLU A 147 10.75 -3.83 17.90
C GLU A 147 9.66 -3.81 16.82
N LEU A 148 8.44 -4.22 17.17
CA LEU A 148 7.29 -4.11 16.28
C LEU A 148 6.85 -2.65 16.17
N PRO A 149 6.61 -2.15 14.95
CA PRO A 149 6.05 -0.82 14.77
C PRO A 149 4.68 -0.70 15.48
N ALA A 150 4.36 0.52 15.93
CA ALA A 150 3.18 0.78 16.77
C ALA A 150 1.88 0.20 16.19
N PHE A 151 1.78 0.21 14.87
CA PHE A 151 0.64 -0.25 14.10
C PHE A 151 0.41 -1.77 14.18
N ILE A 152 1.43 -2.57 14.51
CA ILE A 152 1.30 -4.01 14.82
C ILE A 152 0.84 -4.23 16.28
N ARG A 153 1.22 -3.34 17.20
CA ARG A 153 1.03 -3.54 18.66
C ARG A 153 -0.41 -3.43 19.12
N TYR A 154 -1.26 -2.65 18.43
CA TYR A 154 -2.63 -2.37 18.86
C TYR A 154 -3.62 -3.53 18.67
N GLU A 155 -3.25 -4.56 17.90
CA GLU A 155 -4.17 -5.65 17.52
C GLU A 155 -3.99 -6.94 18.33
N GLU A 156 -3.13 -6.96 19.34
CA GLU A 156 -3.01 -8.09 20.28
C GLU A 156 -4.00 -8.04 21.45
N ARG A 157 -5.00 -7.15 21.43
CA ARG A 157 -5.96 -6.97 22.53
C ARG A 157 -7.34 -7.49 22.18
#